data_AF-A0A399ND50-F1
#
_entry.id   AF-A0A399ND50-F1
#
_cell.length_a   1.000
_cell.length_b   1.000
_cell.length_c   1.000
_cell.angle_alpha   90.00
_cell.angle_beta   90.00
_cell.angle_gamma   90.00
#
_symmetry.space_group_name_H-M   'P 1'
#
loop_
_entity.id
_entity.type
_entity.pdbx_description
1 polymer ?
#
loop_
_entity_poly.entity_id
_entity_poly.type
_entity_poly.pdbx_seq_one_letter_code
_entity_poly.pdbx_strand_id
1 'polypeptide(L)'
;AREGKARVWWPDHRPPRNTRWVTAYGAASVATALVPVVGFVAGGGILAAAIRGSADLGDVWWRGLGALVPAVLMTGLVLALLVVGSVRLLGLGVSEGIHAVRSRVGWQLWTTERLLDLARTVLFPLYAGLFTPVWLRLLGARVGKDVEASTVLLIPAMTTIRDGAFLADDTLVAGYELGGGWMRVARAEIGQRAFLGNSGMAGPGHKVPKDGLVAVLSAAPTKSKSGSSWLGSPPVRLRRTVAAADDSRTFRPPTRLRVARILWELLRVVPVFVTCAIGLAVLVTLAALTEAWGPLVAFLLGGVVLLVAGAVAAAISTAAKWILIGRIRAEEHPLWSSFVWRSEVSDVFTEMVAAPWFASSAAGTPALVWWLRSLGARIGSGVWCDSHWLPEADLVTLGDASTINRGCVVQTHLFHDRIMSM
;
A
#
# COMPACT_ATOMS: atom_id res chain seq x y z
N ALA A 1 -24.61 28.76 -8.75
CA ALA A 1 -23.27 28.47 -8.19
C ALA A 1 -22.26 29.39 -8.84
N ARG A 2 -21.33 30.03 -8.10
CA ARG A 2 -20.21 30.73 -8.74
C ARG A 2 -19.21 29.68 -9.21
N GLU A 3 -19.28 29.30 -10.47
CA GLU A 3 -18.23 28.51 -11.11
C GLU A 3 -16.96 29.36 -11.14
N GLY A 4 -16.01 29.05 -10.25
CA GLY A 4 -14.68 29.63 -10.35
C GLY A 4 -14.04 29.14 -11.63
N LYS A 5 -13.72 30.04 -12.58
CA LYS A 5 -12.93 29.69 -13.77
C LYS A 5 -11.68 28.94 -13.32
N ALA A 6 -11.49 27.71 -13.80
CA ALA A 6 -10.27 26.95 -13.59
C ALA A 6 -9.10 27.77 -14.15
N ARG A 7 -8.31 28.39 -13.27
CA ARG A 7 -7.16 29.19 -13.70
C ARG A 7 -6.10 28.23 -14.25
N VAL A 8 -5.75 28.41 -15.51
CA VAL A 8 -4.58 27.79 -16.12
C VAL A 8 -3.36 28.25 -15.31
N TRP A 9 -2.67 27.32 -14.65
CA TRP A 9 -1.51 27.62 -13.81
C TRP A 9 -0.18 27.49 -14.55
N TRP A 10 -0.19 26.91 -15.74
CA TRP A 10 1.01 26.70 -16.56
C TRP A 10 1.20 27.82 -17.60
N PRO A 11 2.44 28.06 -18.08
CA PRO A 11 2.72 29.06 -19.10
C PRO A 11 1.96 28.82 -20.41
N ASP A 12 1.65 29.91 -21.14
CA ASP A 12 0.94 29.86 -22.43
C ASP A 12 1.75 29.22 -23.57
N HIS A 13 3.06 29.02 -23.37
CA HIS A 13 3.93 28.34 -24.31
C HIS A 13 4.22 26.90 -23.88
N ARG A 14 4.45 26.02 -24.87
CA ARG A 14 4.87 24.64 -24.60
C ARG A 14 6.33 24.57 -24.16
N PRO A 15 6.69 23.65 -23.27
CA PRO A 15 8.08 23.45 -22.90
C PRO A 15 8.88 22.84 -24.07
N PRO A 16 10.22 22.98 -24.06
CA PRO A 16 11.08 22.32 -25.03
C PRO A 16 10.85 20.80 -25.07
N ARG A 17 10.82 20.22 -26.27
CA ARG A 17 10.52 18.79 -26.49
C ARG A 17 11.52 17.83 -25.83
N ASN A 18 12.77 18.26 -25.61
CA ASN A 18 13.89 17.54 -24.98
C ASN A 18 13.77 15.99 -25.04
N THR A 19 13.89 15.43 -26.24
CA THR A 19 13.67 13.98 -26.50
C THR A 19 14.61 13.06 -25.73
N ARG A 20 15.82 13.54 -25.37
CA ARG A 20 16.76 12.80 -24.49
C ARG A 20 16.17 12.41 -23.13
N TRP A 21 15.16 13.12 -22.64
CA TRP A 21 14.51 12.71 -21.40
C TRP A 21 13.64 11.48 -21.61
N VAL A 22 13.09 11.25 -22.80
CA VAL A 22 12.30 10.04 -23.08
C VAL A 22 13.15 8.78 -22.86
N THR A 23 14.41 8.78 -23.31
CA THR A 23 15.33 7.66 -23.05
C THR A 23 15.66 7.54 -21.57
N ALA A 24 15.84 8.64 -20.85
CA ALA A 24 16.06 8.62 -19.39
C ALA A 24 14.87 8.06 -18.60
N TYR A 25 13.63 8.39 -18.99
CA TYR A 25 12.41 7.81 -18.42
C TYR A 25 12.29 6.32 -18.75
N GLY A 26 12.62 5.92 -19.98
CA GLY A 26 12.67 4.50 -20.37
C GLY A 26 13.69 3.72 -19.54
N ALA A 27 14.91 4.24 -19.42
CA ALA A 27 15.97 3.64 -18.60
C ALA A 27 15.58 3.55 -17.12
N ALA A 28 14.95 4.59 -16.56
CA ALA A 28 14.45 4.56 -15.19
C ALA A 28 13.32 3.55 -15.00
N SER A 29 12.43 3.38 -15.99
CA SER A 29 11.38 2.35 -15.95
C SER A 29 12.00 0.95 -15.83
N VAL A 30 13.01 0.65 -16.64
CA VAL A 30 13.75 -0.62 -16.58
C VAL A 30 14.48 -0.76 -15.25
N ALA A 31 15.18 0.28 -14.80
CA ALA A 31 15.91 0.26 -13.53
C ALA A 31 14.96 0.01 -12.34
N THR A 32 13.81 0.69 -12.28
CA THR A 32 12.78 0.47 -11.25
C THR A 32 12.23 -0.95 -11.30
N ALA A 33 11.99 -1.50 -12.49
CA ALA A 33 11.54 -2.89 -12.65
C ALA A 33 12.58 -3.93 -12.18
N LEU A 34 13.88 -3.59 -12.22
CA LEU A 34 14.96 -4.46 -11.74
C LEU A 34 15.20 -4.38 -10.22
N VAL A 35 14.63 -3.40 -9.52
CA VAL A 35 14.83 -3.25 -8.06
C VAL A 35 14.39 -4.51 -7.29
N PRO A 36 13.19 -5.08 -7.50
CA PRO A 36 12.79 -6.36 -6.91
C PRO A 36 13.79 -7.48 -7.22
N VAL A 37 14.25 -7.57 -8.46
CA VAL A 37 15.16 -8.63 -8.92
C VAL A 37 16.45 -8.62 -8.11
N VAL A 38 17.05 -7.45 -7.86
CA VAL A 38 18.27 -7.35 -7.03
C VAL A 38 18.02 -7.86 -5.61
N GLY A 39 16.89 -7.51 -5.01
CA GLY A 39 16.49 -8.04 -3.70
C GLY A 39 16.34 -9.56 -3.70
N PHE A 40 15.60 -10.10 -4.66
CA PHE A 40 15.38 -11.54 -4.79
C PHE A 40 16.65 -12.32 -5.14
N VAL A 41 17.60 -11.74 -5.86
CA VAL A 41 18.92 -12.34 -6.09
C VAL A 41 19.69 -12.47 -4.78
N ALA A 42 19.65 -11.45 -3.92
CA ALA A 42 20.33 -11.50 -2.62
C ALA A 42 19.76 -12.60 -1.70
N GLY A 43 18.43 -12.66 -1.54
CA GLY A 43 17.80 -13.74 -0.77
C GLY A 43 17.91 -15.11 -1.44
N GLY A 44 17.75 -15.15 -2.76
CA GLY A 44 17.92 -16.35 -3.58
C GLY A 44 19.33 -16.93 -3.48
N GLY A 45 20.35 -16.10 -3.31
CA GLY A 45 21.72 -16.55 -3.04
C GLY A 45 21.86 -17.31 -1.71
N ILE A 46 21.18 -16.86 -0.66
CA ILE A 46 21.13 -17.57 0.64
C ILE A 46 20.43 -18.92 0.47
N LEU A 47 19.28 -18.92 -0.20
CA LEU A 47 18.50 -20.13 -0.46
C LEU A 47 19.32 -21.13 -1.30
N ALA A 48 19.94 -20.67 -2.39
CA ALA A 48 20.77 -21.47 -3.28
C ALA A 48 22.01 -22.04 -2.57
N ALA A 49 22.60 -21.29 -1.63
CA ALA A 49 23.70 -21.80 -0.82
C ALA A 49 23.23 -22.91 0.14
N ALA A 50 22.03 -22.77 0.73
CA ALA A 50 21.49 -23.74 1.68
C ALA A 50 21.07 -25.07 1.03
N ILE A 51 20.47 -25.02 -0.17
CA ILE A 51 20.03 -26.23 -0.91
C ILE A 51 21.16 -26.89 -1.72
N ARG A 52 22.37 -26.30 -1.72
CA ARG A 52 23.51 -26.86 -2.45
C ARG A 52 23.90 -28.20 -1.84
N GLY A 53 24.06 -29.22 -2.70
CA GLY A 53 24.41 -30.57 -2.27
C GLY A 53 23.27 -31.29 -1.53
N SER A 54 22.01 -30.90 -1.79
CA SER A 54 20.86 -31.69 -1.39
C SER A 54 20.86 -33.05 -2.12
N ALA A 55 20.49 -34.11 -1.40
CA ALA A 55 20.48 -35.47 -1.93
C ALA A 55 19.31 -35.74 -2.87
N ASP A 56 18.15 -35.16 -2.56
CA ASP A 56 16.90 -35.28 -3.32
C ASP A 56 16.04 -34.01 -3.15
N LEU A 57 14.88 -33.97 -3.81
CA LEU A 57 13.96 -32.84 -3.73
C LEU A 57 13.31 -32.66 -2.35
N GLY A 58 13.20 -33.72 -1.54
CA GLY A 58 12.74 -33.63 -0.16
C GLY A 58 13.76 -32.89 0.72
N ASP A 59 15.04 -33.15 0.51
CA ASP A 59 16.13 -32.44 1.16
C ASP A 59 16.21 -30.98 0.69
N VAL A 60 15.98 -30.70 -0.61
CA VAL A 60 15.83 -29.32 -1.13
C VAL A 60 14.70 -28.59 -0.40
N TRP A 61 13.55 -29.23 -0.22
CA TRP A 61 12.41 -28.65 0.47
C TRP A 61 12.73 -28.29 1.93
N TRP A 62 13.28 -29.22 2.72
CA TRP A 62 13.55 -28.95 4.14
C TRP A 62 14.69 -27.96 4.36
N ARG A 63 15.79 -28.06 3.60
CA ARG A 63 16.87 -27.06 3.66
C ARG A 63 16.39 -25.70 3.19
N GLY A 64 15.59 -25.68 2.14
CA GLY A 64 14.98 -24.47 1.59
C GLY A 64 14.09 -23.76 2.61
N LEU A 65 13.21 -24.50 3.29
CA LEU A 65 12.38 -23.97 4.37
C LEU A 65 13.21 -23.46 5.56
N GLY A 66 14.27 -24.18 5.96
CA GLY A 66 15.17 -23.73 7.02
C GLY A 66 15.88 -22.42 6.69
N ALA A 67 16.24 -22.21 5.42
CA ALA A 67 16.88 -20.98 4.94
C ALA A 67 15.89 -19.88 4.51
N LEU A 68 14.58 -20.16 4.49
CA LEU A 68 13.57 -19.24 3.99
C LEU A 68 13.55 -17.93 4.79
N VAL A 69 13.56 -18.01 6.11
CA VAL A 69 13.52 -16.83 6.99
C VAL A 69 14.69 -15.88 6.71
N PRO A 70 15.97 -16.29 6.80
CA PRO A 70 17.07 -15.38 6.49
C PRO A 70 17.07 -14.90 5.04
N ALA A 71 16.65 -15.72 4.07
CA ALA A 71 16.55 -15.32 2.67
C ALA A 71 15.51 -14.20 2.44
N VAL A 72 14.34 -14.32 3.05
CA VAL A 72 13.26 -13.32 2.96
C VAL A 72 13.65 -12.03 3.67
N LEU A 73 14.24 -12.13 4.87
CA LEU A 73 14.72 -10.96 5.60
C LEU A 73 15.81 -10.21 4.82
N MET A 74 16.75 -10.93 4.20
CA MET A 74 17.78 -10.32 3.35
C MET A 74 17.17 -9.65 2.12
N THR A 75 16.20 -10.30 1.46
CA THR A 75 15.46 -9.73 0.32
C THR A 75 14.80 -8.41 0.71
N GLY A 76 14.05 -8.40 1.82
CA GLY A 76 13.38 -7.21 2.33
C GLY A 76 14.35 -6.10 2.72
N LEU A 77 15.47 -6.43 3.36
CA LEU A 77 16.51 -5.47 3.74
C LEU A 77 17.13 -4.81 2.50
N VAL A 78 17.55 -5.59 1.51
CA VAL A 78 18.14 -5.07 0.27
C VAL A 78 17.13 -4.17 -0.46
N LEU A 79 15.87 -4.60 -0.56
CA LEU A 79 14.82 -3.78 -1.18
C LEU A 79 14.61 -2.45 -0.45
N ALA A 80 14.49 -2.48 0.88
CA ALA A 80 14.31 -1.29 1.69
C ALA A 80 15.49 -0.31 1.51
N LEU A 81 16.73 -0.81 1.53
CA LEU A 81 17.93 0.02 1.32
C LEU A 81 18.00 0.60 -0.09
N LEU A 82 17.68 -0.18 -1.13
CA LEU A 82 17.64 0.29 -2.52
C LEU A 82 16.60 1.39 -2.72
N VAL A 83 15.40 1.20 -2.17
CA VAL A 83 14.32 2.20 -2.26
C VAL A 83 14.73 3.47 -1.50
N VAL A 84 15.20 3.36 -0.26
CA VAL A 84 15.65 4.52 0.53
C VAL A 84 16.79 5.27 -0.17
N GLY A 85 17.83 4.56 -0.60
CA GLY A 85 18.97 5.15 -1.31
C GLY A 85 18.54 5.86 -2.59
N SER A 86 17.74 5.19 -3.42
CA SER A 86 17.27 5.74 -4.70
C SER A 86 16.38 6.96 -4.50
N VAL A 87 15.39 6.90 -3.61
CA VAL A 87 14.49 8.02 -3.33
C VAL A 87 15.23 9.21 -2.74
N ARG A 88 16.22 8.98 -1.86
CA ARG A 88 17.07 10.05 -1.31
C ARG A 88 17.90 10.73 -2.38
N LEU A 89 18.53 9.96 -3.28
CA LEU A 89 19.31 10.49 -4.39
C LEU A 89 18.43 11.27 -5.37
N LEU A 90 17.24 10.75 -5.70
CA LEU A 90 16.27 11.41 -6.57
C LEU A 90 15.74 12.71 -5.95
N GLY A 91 15.64 12.77 -4.62
CA GLY A 91 15.25 13.99 -3.89
C GLY A 91 16.28 15.13 -3.92
N LEU A 92 17.53 14.86 -4.30
CA LEU A 92 18.59 15.88 -4.33
C LEU A 92 18.36 16.92 -5.43
N GLY A 93 18.28 18.19 -5.03
CA GLY A 93 18.10 19.32 -5.94
C GLY A 93 16.68 19.50 -6.46
N VAL A 94 15.69 18.77 -5.92
CA VAL A 94 14.28 19.00 -6.24
C VAL A 94 13.84 20.32 -5.60
N SER A 95 13.41 21.28 -6.41
CA SER A 95 12.93 22.59 -5.99
C SER A 95 11.46 22.79 -6.32
N GLU A 96 10.79 23.62 -5.52
CA GLU A 96 9.43 24.07 -5.82
C GLU A 96 9.42 24.91 -7.10
N GLY A 97 8.33 24.82 -7.86
CA GLY A 97 8.13 25.60 -9.07
C GLY A 97 7.41 24.86 -10.17
N ILE A 98 7.44 25.47 -11.35
CA ILE A 98 6.91 24.91 -12.60
C ILE A 98 8.10 24.41 -13.41
N HIS A 99 8.12 23.12 -13.70
CA HIS A 99 9.19 22.44 -14.43
C HIS A 99 8.63 21.79 -15.69
N ALA A 100 9.41 21.68 -16.76
CA ALA A 100 8.99 20.87 -17.90
C ALA A 100 8.88 19.40 -17.48
N VAL A 101 7.87 18.66 -17.95
CA VAL A 101 7.77 17.20 -17.68
C VAL A 101 9.04 16.48 -18.14
N ARG A 102 9.56 16.86 -19.31
CA ARG A 102 10.83 16.37 -19.87
C ARG A 102 12.00 17.21 -19.34
N SER A 103 12.25 17.08 -18.06
CA SER A 103 13.37 17.72 -17.34
C SER A 103 13.93 16.78 -16.27
N ARG A 104 15.04 17.19 -15.65
CA ARG A 104 15.64 16.48 -14.52
C ARG A 104 14.68 16.35 -13.36
N VAL A 105 14.02 17.45 -12.97
CA VAL A 105 13.08 17.46 -11.85
C VAL A 105 11.85 16.60 -12.17
N GLY A 106 11.31 16.70 -13.39
CA GLY A 106 10.19 15.84 -13.81
C GLY A 106 10.55 14.35 -13.74
N TRP A 107 11.72 13.98 -14.26
CA TRP A 107 12.23 12.60 -14.21
C TRP A 107 12.47 12.12 -12.78
N GLN A 108 13.05 12.96 -11.92
CA GLN A 108 13.27 12.64 -10.50
C GLN A 108 11.96 12.33 -9.78
N LEU A 109 10.95 13.18 -9.96
CA LEU A 109 9.66 13.07 -9.28
C LEU A 109 8.86 11.88 -9.78
N TRP A 110 8.78 11.69 -11.09
CA TRP A 110 8.11 10.53 -11.67
C TRP A 110 8.77 9.22 -11.24
N THR A 111 10.11 9.15 -11.26
CA THR A 111 10.84 7.95 -10.83
C THR A 111 10.64 7.69 -9.34
N THR A 112 10.62 8.75 -8.53
CA THR A 112 10.33 8.64 -7.08
C THR A 112 8.97 8.04 -6.84
N GLU A 113 7.93 8.54 -7.51
CA GLU A 113 6.56 8.03 -7.38
C GLU A 113 6.48 6.54 -7.79
N ARG A 114 7.09 6.16 -8.93
CA ARG A 114 7.12 4.76 -9.37
C ARG A 114 7.86 3.83 -8.42
N LEU A 115 8.95 4.30 -7.81
CA LEU A 115 9.67 3.53 -6.79
C LEU A 115 8.85 3.37 -5.51
N LEU A 116 8.11 4.40 -5.10
CA LEU A 116 7.24 4.35 -3.92
C LEU A 116 6.00 3.49 -4.15
N ASP A 117 5.43 3.51 -5.35
CA ASP A 117 4.36 2.59 -5.77
C ASP A 117 4.83 1.14 -5.66
N LEU A 118 6.01 0.85 -6.23
CA LEU A 118 6.62 -0.48 -6.15
C LEU A 118 6.90 -0.89 -4.70
N ALA A 119 7.46 0.02 -3.89
CA ALA A 119 7.74 -0.23 -2.48
C ALA A 119 6.45 -0.53 -1.70
N ARG A 120 5.35 0.18 -1.97
CA ARG A 120 4.05 -0.09 -1.35
C ARG A 120 3.56 -1.50 -1.63
N THR A 121 3.79 -2.02 -2.85
CA THR A 121 3.41 -3.39 -3.21
C THR A 121 4.32 -4.44 -2.59
N VAL A 122 5.65 -4.31 -2.70
CA VAL A 122 6.59 -5.38 -2.29
C VAL A 122 7.06 -5.30 -0.84
N LEU A 123 6.91 -4.13 -0.21
CA LEU A 123 7.25 -3.86 1.20
C LEU A 123 5.99 -3.42 1.99
N PHE A 124 4.80 -3.86 1.58
CA PHE A 124 3.53 -3.51 2.25
C PHE A 124 3.56 -3.64 3.79
N PRO A 125 4.22 -4.65 4.41
CA PRO A 125 4.30 -4.75 5.87
C PRO A 125 4.98 -3.56 6.58
N LEU A 126 5.73 -2.71 5.86
CA LEU A 126 6.30 -1.47 6.39
C LEU A 126 5.28 -0.31 6.44
N TYR A 127 4.15 -0.46 5.75
CA TYR A 127 3.02 0.47 5.71
C TYR A 127 1.94 0.06 6.72
N ALA A 128 1.01 0.97 7.00
CA ALA A 128 -0.11 0.74 7.91
C ALA A 128 0.27 0.39 9.36
N GLY A 129 1.50 0.68 9.81
CA GLY A 129 1.99 0.33 11.14
C GLY A 129 2.76 1.45 11.84
N LEU A 130 3.17 1.22 13.09
CA LEU A 130 3.99 2.14 13.88
C LEU A 130 5.37 2.40 13.27
N PHE A 131 5.85 1.50 12.41
CA PHE A 131 7.10 1.71 11.68
C PHE A 131 6.94 2.67 10.49
N THR A 132 5.74 2.87 9.95
CA THR A 132 5.50 3.69 8.76
C THR A 132 5.99 5.13 8.90
N PRO A 133 5.80 5.85 10.02
CA PRO A 133 6.43 7.16 10.24
C PRO A 133 7.96 7.14 10.18
N VAL A 134 8.61 6.08 10.64
CA VAL A 134 10.07 5.91 10.55
C VAL A 134 10.47 5.70 9.10
N TRP A 135 9.77 4.81 8.38
CA TRP A 135 9.95 4.58 6.95
C TRP A 135 9.85 5.86 6.13
N LEU A 136 8.80 6.67 6.34
CA LEU A 136 8.62 7.97 5.68
C LEU A 136 9.75 8.96 6.00
N ARG A 137 10.28 8.96 7.24
CA ARG A 137 11.47 9.75 7.59
C ARG A 137 12.71 9.26 6.85
N LEU A 138 12.92 7.95 6.75
CA LEU A 138 14.05 7.37 6.01
C LEU A 138 14.00 7.75 4.53
N LEU A 139 12.81 7.83 3.93
CA LEU A 139 12.61 8.28 2.55
C LEU A 139 12.83 9.79 2.34
N GLY A 140 12.79 10.59 3.42
CA GLY A 140 13.13 12.02 3.39
C GLY A 140 11.98 12.99 3.65
N ALA A 141 10.81 12.48 4.06
CA ALA A 141 9.75 13.32 4.57
C ALA A 141 10.07 13.82 5.99
N ARG A 142 9.57 15.01 6.33
CA ARG A 142 9.61 15.52 7.70
C ARG A 142 8.38 15.03 8.45
N VAL A 143 8.54 14.04 9.31
CA VAL A 143 7.43 13.40 10.04
C VAL A 143 7.58 13.59 11.54
N GLY A 144 6.52 14.14 12.15
CA GLY A 144 6.42 14.41 13.58
C GLY A 144 6.31 13.17 14.47
N LYS A 145 6.01 13.42 15.75
CA LYS A 145 5.79 12.39 16.79
C LYS A 145 4.34 11.91 16.78
N ASP A 146 4.14 10.64 17.11
CA ASP A 146 2.83 9.98 17.22
C ASP A 146 1.93 10.18 15.98
N VAL A 147 2.57 10.31 14.80
CA VAL A 147 1.90 10.27 13.51
C VAL A 147 1.43 8.85 13.25
N GLU A 148 0.20 8.72 12.80
CA GLU A 148 -0.35 7.47 12.28
C GLU A 148 -0.47 7.64 10.76
N ALA A 149 0.14 6.74 10.02
CA ALA A 149 0.16 6.81 8.57
C ALA A 149 -0.05 5.40 8.02
N SER A 150 -1.02 5.28 7.12
CA SER A 150 -1.26 4.04 6.41
C SER A 150 -0.50 4.01 5.08
N THR A 151 -1.19 3.83 3.96
CA THR A 151 -0.58 3.81 2.63
C THR A 151 -0.50 5.20 2.01
N VAL A 152 0.53 5.98 2.37
CA VAL A 152 0.72 7.35 1.87
C VAL A 152 1.52 7.36 0.56
N LEU A 153 0.94 7.89 -0.52
CA LEU A 153 1.66 8.27 -1.73
C LEU A 153 2.13 9.72 -1.60
N LEU A 154 3.43 9.96 -1.75
CA LEU A 154 4.00 11.28 -1.50
C LEU A 154 5.27 11.55 -2.30
N ILE A 155 5.62 12.83 -2.41
CA ILE A 155 6.99 13.25 -2.71
C ILE A 155 7.71 13.57 -1.39
N PRO A 156 8.60 12.69 -0.88
CA PRO A 156 9.14 12.84 0.47
C PRO A 156 9.85 14.17 0.71
N ALA A 157 10.70 14.61 -0.22
CA ALA A 157 11.44 15.88 -0.12
C ALA A 157 10.54 17.13 -0.02
N MET A 158 9.27 17.02 -0.43
CA MET A 158 8.27 18.08 -0.43
C MET A 158 7.21 17.91 0.68
N THR A 159 7.30 16.87 1.49
CA THR A 159 6.25 16.52 2.44
C THR A 159 6.64 16.84 3.89
N THR A 160 5.75 17.52 4.60
CA THR A 160 5.85 17.73 6.06
C THR A 160 4.57 17.26 6.74
N ILE A 161 4.69 16.33 7.68
CA ILE A 161 3.61 15.79 8.48
C ILE A 161 3.88 16.15 9.95
N ARG A 162 2.99 16.91 10.57
CA ARG A 162 3.14 17.39 11.95
C ARG A 162 2.68 16.35 12.97
N ASP A 163 3.00 16.59 14.24
CA ASP A 163 2.72 15.69 15.35
C ASP A 163 1.24 15.29 15.45
N GLY A 164 0.99 14.02 15.75
CA GLY A 164 -0.35 13.49 15.97
C GLY A 164 -1.24 13.43 14.73
N ALA A 165 -0.73 13.80 13.54
CA ALA A 165 -1.50 13.68 12.30
C ALA A 165 -1.89 12.23 12.02
N PHE A 166 -3.02 12.04 11.33
CA PHE A 166 -3.52 10.76 10.87
C PHE A 166 -3.69 10.82 9.36
N LEU A 167 -2.93 10.00 8.63
CA LEU A 167 -3.05 9.84 7.18
C LEU A 167 -3.57 8.43 6.93
N ALA A 168 -4.77 8.36 6.36
CA ALA A 168 -5.43 7.10 6.09
C ALA A 168 -4.91 6.46 4.78
N ASP A 169 -5.61 5.45 4.29
CA ASP A 169 -5.19 4.68 3.11
C ASP A 169 -5.20 5.50 1.83
N ASP A 170 -4.23 5.21 0.96
CA ASP A 170 -4.12 5.76 -0.39
C ASP A 170 -4.09 7.31 -0.43
N THR A 171 -3.62 7.94 0.64
CA THR A 171 -3.56 9.40 0.73
C THR A 171 -2.46 9.97 -0.16
N LEU A 172 -2.75 11.06 -0.88
CA LEU A 172 -1.81 11.71 -1.78
C LEU A 172 -1.28 13.02 -1.19
N VAL A 173 0.02 13.12 -0.92
CA VAL A 173 0.63 14.30 -0.27
C VAL A 173 1.79 14.86 -1.08
N ALA A 174 1.74 16.15 -1.38
CA ALA A 174 2.75 16.84 -2.17
C ALA A 174 3.01 16.21 -3.55
N GLY A 175 2.02 15.53 -4.12
CA GLY A 175 2.06 15.06 -5.51
C GLY A 175 2.28 16.24 -6.48
N TYR A 176 2.61 15.94 -7.73
CA TYR A 176 2.76 16.97 -8.76
C TYR A 176 1.48 17.09 -9.60
N GLU A 177 1.25 18.28 -10.14
CA GLU A 177 0.17 18.52 -11.11
C GLU A 177 0.74 18.62 -12.52
N LEU A 178 0.02 18.11 -13.51
CA LEU A 178 0.42 18.14 -14.91
C LEU A 178 -0.49 19.05 -15.73
N GLY A 179 0.09 19.85 -16.62
CA GLY A 179 -0.67 20.74 -17.50
C GLY A 179 0.18 21.34 -18.60
N GLY A 180 -0.28 21.29 -19.85
CA GLY A 180 0.42 21.91 -21.00
C GLY A 180 1.83 21.36 -21.29
N GLY A 181 2.18 20.18 -20.78
CA GLY A 181 3.55 19.63 -20.84
C GLY A 181 4.47 20.09 -19.69
N TRP A 182 3.94 20.91 -18.78
CA TRP A 182 4.57 21.37 -17.55
C TRP A 182 4.09 20.55 -16.35
N MET A 183 4.89 20.60 -15.30
CA MET A 183 4.68 19.96 -14.02
C MET A 183 4.80 21.01 -12.92
N ARG A 184 3.79 21.13 -12.05
CA ARG A 184 3.84 22.00 -10.87
C ARG A 184 4.14 21.18 -9.63
N VAL A 185 5.12 21.66 -8.87
CA VAL A 185 5.63 20.99 -7.68
C VAL A 185 5.75 22.02 -6.58
N ALA A 186 5.24 21.71 -5.39
CA ALA A 186 5.37 22.56 -4.22
C ALA A 186 5.22 21.71 -2.96
N ARG A 187 5.73 22.19 -1.83
CA ARG A 187 5.56 21.51 -0.55
C ARG A 187 4.09 21.40 -0.18
N ALA A 188 3.77 20.30 0.51
CA ALA A 188 2.50 20.16 1.21
C ALA A 188 2.76 19.93 2.70
N GLU A 189 1.86 20.46 3.53
CA GLU A 189 1.93 20.32 4.98
C GLU A 189 0.65 19.73 5.55
N ILE A 190 0.78 18.63 6.29
CA ILE A 190 -0.29 18.05 7.09
C ILE A 190 -0.18 18.60 8.51
N GLY A 191 -1.19 19.33 8.95
CA GLY A 191 -1.22 20.01 10.24
C GLY A 191 -1.18 19.08 11.46
N GLN A 192 -0.91 19.66 12.63
CA GLN A 192 -0.89 18.92 13.90
C GLN A 192 -2.27 18.34 14.19
N ARG A 193 -2.35 17.05 14.53
CA ARG A 193 -3.62 16.30 14.72
C ARG A 193 -4.61 16.45 13.55
N ALA A 194 -4.10 16.78 12.36
CA ALA A 194 -4.93 16.79 11.17
C ALA A 194 -5.27 15.36 10.76
N PHE A 195 -6.44 15.20 10.15
CA PHE A 195 -6.93 13.95 9.60
C PHE A 195 -7.06 14.09 8.07
N LEU A 196 -6.37 13.22 7.34
CA LEU A 196 -6.51 13.08 5.89
C LEU A 196 -7.10 11.68 5.63
N GLY A 197 -8.38 11.63 5.25
CA GLY A 197 -9.13 10.39 5.05
C GLY A 197 -8.73 9.63 3.78
N ASN A 198 -9.30 8.45 3.58
CA ASN A 198 -8.90 7.54 2.50
C ASN A 198 -8.97 8.19 1.12
N SER A 199 -7.92 8.04 0.32
CA SER A 199 -7.75 8.70 -0.98
C SER A 199 -7.90 10.24 -0.92
N GLY A 200 -7.76 10.83 0.27
CA GLY A 200 -7.72 12.27 0.47
C GLY A 200 -6.39 12.83 0.01
N MET A 201 -6.41 14.04 -0.58
CA MET A 201 -5.22 14.64 -1.17
C MET A 201 -4.86 16.01 -0.58
N ALA A 202 -3.59 16.21 -0.29
CA ALA A 202 -2.97 17.51 -0.09
C ALA A 202 -2.01 17.78 -1.26
N GLY A 203 -2.55 18.36 -2.33
CA GLY A 203 -1.80 18.65 -3.56
C GLY A 203 -0.67 19.66 -3.36
N PRO A 204 0.11 19.96 -4.41
CA PRO A 204 1.27 20.84 -4.31
C PRO A 204 0.86 22.24 -3.84
N GLY A 205 1.47 22.73 -2.76
CA GLY A 205 1.19 24.02 -2.14
C GLY A 205 -0.01 24.04 -1.18
N HIS A 206 -0.67 22.89 -0.95
CA HIS A 206 -1.81 22.79 -0.04
C HIS A 206 -1.37 22.54 1.40
N LYS A 207 -2.21 22.99 2.34
CA LYS A 207 -2.00 22.77 3.77
C LYS A 207 -3.28 22.26 4.42
N VAL A 208 -3.20 21.07 5.01
CA VAL A 208 -4.28 20.57 5.89
C VAL A 208 -4.16 21.30 7.23
N PRO A 209 -5.23 21.97 7.71
CA PRO A 209 -5.15 22.78 8.91
C PRO A 209 -4.93 21.91 10.16
N LYS A 210 -4.34 22.50 11.20
CA LYS A 210 -4.28 21.89 12.53
C LYS A 210 -5.69 21.54 13.02
N ASP A 211 -5.86 20.37 13.64
CA ASP A 211 -7.16 19.83 14.05
C ASP A 211 -8.18 19.75 12.90
N GLY A 212 -7.69 19.78 11.66
CA GLY A 212 -8.48 19.78 10.45
C GLY A 212 -8.83 18.38 9.99
N LEU A 213 -9.89 18.25 9.20
CA LEU A 213 -10.24 17.02 8.53
C LEU A 213 -10.42 17.27 7.03
N VAL A 214 -9.81 16.42 6.21
CA VAL A 214 -10.13 16.27 4.79
C VAL A 214 -10.72 14.88 4.64
N ALA A 215 -11.97 14.82 4.19
CA ALA A 215 -12.74 13.58 4.11
C ALA A 215 -12.22 12.64 3.00
N VAL A 216 -12.83 11.44 2.93
CA VAL A 216 -12.53 10.44 1.90
C VAL A 216 -12.68 11.05 0.50
N LEU A 217 -11.79 10.70 -0.43
CA LEU A 217 -11.79 11.12 -1.83
C LEU A 217 -11.90 12.65 -2.03
N SER A 218 -11.31 13.42 -1.12
CA SER A 218 -11.44 14.89 -1.07
C SER A 218 -10.10 15.61 -1.19
N ALA A 219 -10.13 16.83 -1.71
CA ALA A 219 -8.94 17.68 -1.79
C ALA A 219 -8.83 18.60 -0.57
N ALA A 220 -7.63 18.82 -0.07
CA ALA A 220 -7.36 19.86 0.91
C ALA A 220 -7.56 21.25 0.25
N PRO A 221 -8.04 22.26 0.99
CA PRO A 221 -8.09 23.63 0.51
C PRO A 221 -6.70 24.29 0.50
N THR A 222 -6.50 25.29 -0.36
CA THR A 222 -5.27 26.09 -0.37
C THR A 222 -5.12 26.98 0.86
N LYS A 223 -6.25 27.46 1.41
CA LYS A 223 -6.31 28.25 2.64
C LYS A 223 -7.42 27.73 3.54
N SER A 224 -7.10 27.55 4.82
CA SER A 224 -8.04 27.01 5.80
C SER A 224 -7.74 27.52 7.21
N LYS A 225 -8.75 27.43 8.08
CA LYS A 225 -8.62 27.75 9.52
C LYS A 225 -8.44 26.46 10.32
N SER A 226 -7.75 26.54 11.45
CA SER A 226 -7.64 25.42 12.41
C SER A 226 -9.04 24.88 12.76
N GLY A 227 -9.17 23.56 12.93
CA GLY A 227 -10.44 22.91 13.28
C GLY A 227 -11.47 22.82 12.14
N SER A 228 -11.13 23.25 10.92
CA SER A 228 -12.06 23.17 9.79
C SER A 228 -12.03 21.80 9.10
N SER A 229 -13.21 21.32 8.71
CA SER A 229 -13.40 20.06 7.98
C SER A 229 -13.81 20.33 6.54
N TRP A 230 -13.37 19.49 5.60
CA TRP A 230 -13.52 19.69 4.16
C TRP A 230 -13.89 18.40 3.43
N LEU A 231 -14.74 18.51 2.41
CA LEU A 231 -15.22 17.40 1.59
C LEU A 231 -15.27 17.81 0.11
N GLY A 232 -14.98 16.86 -0.76
CA GLY A 232 -15.09 16.99 -2.21
C GLY A 232 -13.87 17.63 -2.87
N SER A 233 -13.94 17.69 -4.20
CA SER A 233 -13.00 18.38 -5.07
C SER A 233 -13.82 19.06 -6.18
N PRO A 234 -14.02 20.39 -6.15
CA PRO A 234 -13.42 21.38 -5.24
C PRO A 234 -13.85 21.23 -3.76
N PRO A 235 -12.99 21.62 -2.81
CA PRO A 235 -13.26 21.44 -1.39
C PRO A 235 -14.37 22.35 -0.87
N VAL A 236 -15.36 21.75 -0.23
CA VAL A 236 -16.46 22.43 0.47
C VAL A 236 -16.31 22.20 1.97
N ARG A 237 -16.54 23.26 2.76
CA ARG A 237 -16.42 23.17 4.22
C ARG A 237 -17.59 22.36 4.79
N LEU A 238 -17.27 21.32 5.54
CA LEU A 238 -18.23 20.57 6.35
C LEU A 238 -18.41 21.23 7.72
N ARG A 239 -19.66 21.25 8.20
CA ARG A 239 -19.94 21.45 9.62
C ARG A 239 -19.74 20.11 10.31
N ARG A 240 -18.75 20.06 11.19
CA ARG A 240 -18.43 18.87 11.97
C ARG A 240 -18.60 19.19 13.44
N THR A 241 -19.30 18.31 14.14
CA THR A 241 -19.27 18.20 15.60
C THR A 241 -18.11 17.27 15.93
N VAL A 242 -17.10 17.75 16.66
CA VAL A 242 -15.99 16.90 17.11
C VAL A 242 -16.57 15.92 18.14
N ALA A 243 -16.46 14.62 17.88
CA ALA A 243 -16.89 13.62 18.85
C ALA A 243 -15.91 13.63 20.02
N ALA A 244 -16.42 13.71 21.25
CA ALA A 244 -15.58 13.65 22.43
C ALA A 244 -15.07 12.20 22.61
N ALA A 245 -13.82 11.96 22.25
CA ALA A 245 -13.13 10.68 22.46
C ALA A 245 -12.16 10.77 23.64
N ASP A 246 -11.92 9.65 24.32
CA ASP A 246 -10.89 9.54 25.36
C ASP A 246 -9.49 9.63 24.73
N ASP A 247 -8.81 10.76 24.93
CA ASP A 247 -7.46 11.08 24.46
C ASP A 247 -6.42 9.98 24.76
N SER A 248 -6.63 9.18 25.81
CA SER A 248 -5.69 8.14 26.25
C SER A 248 -5.66 6.90 25.34
N ARG A 249 -6.72 6.67 24.55
CA ARG A 249 -6.82 5.54 23.60
C ARG A 249 -6.75 5.96 22.14
N THR A 250 -6.60 7.26 21.88
CA THR A 250 -6.51 7.85 20.53
C THR A 250 -5.15 8.52 20.32
N PHE A 251 -4.75 9.46 21.19
CA PHE A 251 -3.56 10.30 21.02
C PHE A 251 -2.39 9.95 21.96
N ARG A 252 -2.65 9.44 23.17
CA ARG A 252 -1.61 9.14 24.19
C ARG A 252 -1.73 7.74 24.78
N PRO A 253 -1.51 6.68 23.98
CA PRO A 253 -1.60 5.30 24.46
C PRO A 253 -0.53 5.00 25.53
N PRO A 254 -0.88 4.28 26.61
CA PRO A 254 0.08 3.83 27.60
C PRO A 254 1.09 2.85 26.98
N THR A 255 2.30 2.80 27.55
CA THR A 255 3.43 1.99 27.03
C THR A 255 3.06 0.52 26.81
N ARG A 256 2.22 -0.07 27.67
CA ARG A 256 1.73 -1.46 27.51
C ARG A 256 1.00 -1.68 26.18
N LEU A 257 0.18 -0.73 25.73
CA LEU A 257 -0.53 -0.83 24.45
C LEU A 257 0.42 -0.59 23.28
N ARG A 258 1.45 0.26 23.44
CA ARG A 258 2.55 0.41 22.47
C ARG A 258 3.29 -0.90 22.26
N VAL A 259 3.69 -1.57 23.34
CA VAL A 259 4.37 -2.88 23.27
C VAL A 259 3.44 -3.92 22.64
N ALA A 260 2.19 -4.01 23.09
CA ALA A 260 1.23 -4.97 22.52
C ALA A 260 1.03 -4.76 21.01
N ARG A 261 0.86 -3.51 20.55
CA ARG A 261 0.76 -3.18 19.12
C ARG A 261 2.03 -3.55 18.36
N ILE A 262 3.21 -3.26 18.90
CA ILE A 262 4.49 -3.67 18.28
C ILE A 262 4.55 -5.19 18.10
N LEU A 263 4.18 -5.96 19.13
CA LEU A 263 4.18 -7.43 19.04
C LEU A 263 3.24 -7.94 17.95
N TRP A 264 2.05 -7.34 17.81
CA TRP A 264 1.13 -7.66 16.72
C TRP A 264 1.67 -7.23 15.35
N GLU A 265 2.28 -6.06 15.25
CA GLU A 265 2.86 -5.57 14.00
C GLU A 265 4.06 -6.41 13.54
N LEU A 266 4.83 -7.00 14.47
CA LEU A 266 5.87 -7.96 14.12
C LEU A 266 5.32 -9.20 13.41
N LEU A 267 4.06 -9.59 13.65
CA LEU A 267 3.42 -10.70 12.94
C LEU A 267 3.11 -10.38 11.47
N ARG A 268 3.19 -9.11 11.04
CA ARG A 268 2.99 -8.73 9.62
C ARG A 268 4.07 -9.29 8.68
N VAL A 269 5.19 -9.77 9.21
CA VAL A 269 6.21 -10.47 8.40
C VAL A 269 5.78 -11.90 8.06
N VAL A 270 4.89 -12.52 8.84
CA VAL A 270 4.45 -13.90 8.66
C VAL A 270 3.82 -14.13 7.28
N PRO A 271 2.88 -13.30 6.79
CA PRO A 271 2.38 -13.38 5.41
C PRO A 271 3.48 -13.36 4.35
N VAL A 272 4.56 -12.60 4.55
CA VAL A 272 5.70 -12.55 3.60
C VAL A 272 6.41 -13.90 3.55
N PHE A 273 6.66 -14.52 4.70
CA PHE A 273 7.22 -15.88 4.74
C PHE A 273 6.30 -16.89 4.08
N VAL A 274 4.99 -16.79 4.30
CA VAL A 274 4.00 -17.66 3.64
C VAL A 274 4.07 -17.51 2.12
N THR A 275 4.07 -16.29 1.60
CA THR A 275 4.18 -16.02 0.16
C THR A 275 5.45 -16.61 -0.44
N CYS A 276 6.59 -16.45 0.23
CA CYS A 276 7.85 -17.04 -0.22
C CYS A 276 7.87 -18.57 -0.08
N ALA A 277 7.20 -19.14 0.93
CA ALA A 277 7.05 -20.59 1.08
C ALA A 277 6.19 -21.19 -0.04
N ILE A 278 5.12 -20.51 -0.44
CA ILE A 278 4.31 -20.88 -1.61
C ILE A 278 5.19 -20.84 -2.87
N GLY A 279 5.99 -19.79 -3.03
CA GLY A 279 6.96 -19.70 -4.14
C GLY A 279 7.97 -20.84 -4.15
N LEU A 280 8.55 -21.18 -3.01
CA LEU A 280 9.44 -22.34 -2.88
C LEU A 280 8.72 -23.65 -3.23
N ALA A 281 7.48 -23.84 -2.77
CA ALA A 281 6.68 -25.03 -3.06
C ALA A 281 6.39 -25.17 -4.56
N VAL A 282 6.08 -24.05 -5.24
CA VAL A 282 5.93 -24.02 -6.70
C VAL A 282 7.22 -24.46 -7.39
N LEU A 283 8.37 -23.90 -7.00
CA LEU A 283 9.67 -24.25 -7.59
C LEU A 283 10.01 -25.74 -7.40
N VAL A 284 9.85 -26.27 -6.19
CA VAL A 284 10.11 -27.70 -5.90
C VAL A 284 9.14 -28.60 -6.65
N THR A 285 7.87 -28.21 -6.78
CA THR A 285 6.87 -28.99 -7.53
C THR A 285 7.20 -29.03 -9.02
N LEU A 286 7.59 -27.90 -9.61
CA LEU A 286 8.00 -27.85 -11.02
C LEU A 286 9.29 -28.65 -11.26
N ALA A 287 10.23 -28.62 -10.30
CA ALA A 287 11.41 -29.47 -10.35
C ALA A 287 11.04 -30.96 -10.32
N ALA A 288 10.13 -31.37 -9.42
CA ALA A 288 9.64 -32.74 -9.34
C ALA A 288 8.95 -33.21 -10.64
N LEU A 289 8.11 -32.36 -11.24
CA LEU A 289 7.49 -32.66 -12.54
C LEU A 289 8.53 -32.79 -13.66
N THR A 290 9.58 -31.96 -13.60
CA THR A 290 10.68 -32.00 -14.58
C THR A 290 11.49 -33.29 -14.45
N GLU A 291 11.81 -33.73 -13.22
CA GLU A 291 12.51 -35.00 -12.98
C GLU A 291 11.67 -36.21 -13.37
N ALA A 292 10.36 -36.19 -13.06
CA ALA A 292 9.49 -37.33 -13.32
C ALA A 292 9.13 -37.50 -14.81
N TRP A 293 8.75 -36.41 -15.48
CA TRP A 293 8.12 -36.46 -16.81
C TRP A 293 8.77 -35.52 -17.84
N GLY A 294 9.87 -34.86 -17.49
CA GLY A 294 10.61 -33.97 -18.36
C GLY A 294 10.09 -32.52 -18.37
N PRO A 295 10.89 -31.58 -18.89
CA PRO A 295 10.61 -30.15 -18.82
C PRO A 295 9.37 -29.71 -19.60
N LEU A 296 9.03 -30.42 -20.69
CA LEU A 296 7.84 -30.09 -21.48
C LEU A 296 6.56 -30.34 -20.68
N VAL A 297 6.47 -31.47 -19.97
CA VAL A 297 5.30 -31.78 -19.14
C VAL A 297 5.21 -30.81 -17.97
N ALA A 298 6.33 -30.50 -17.31
CA ALA A 298 6.38 -29.50 -16.26
C ALA A 298 5.90 -28.11 -16.73
N PHE A 299 6.30 -27.69 -17.94
CA PHE A 299 5.84 -26.45 -18.55
C PHE A 299 4.32 -26.46 -18.81
N LEU A 300 3.79 -27.54 -19.42
CA LEU A 300 2.37 -27.67 -19.71
C LEU A 300 1.50 -27.71 -18.44
N LEU A 301 1.99 -28.35 -17.38
CA LEU A 301 1.33 -28.41 -16.08
C LEU A 301 1.59 -27.17 -15.20
N GLY A 302 2.47 -26.26 -15.60
CA GLY A 302 2.84 -25.10 -14.80
C GLY A 302 1.66 -24.20 -14.46
N GLY A 303 0.72 -24.02 -15.41
CA GLY A 303 -0.53 -23.29 -15.15
C GLY A 303 -1.38 -23.95 -14.06
N VAL A 304 -1.43 -25.28 -14.02
CA VAL A 304 -2.15 -26.04 -12.97
C VAL A 304 -1.46 -25.87 -11.62
N VAL A 305 -0.12 -25.93 -11.57
CA VAL A 305 0.65 -25.69 -10.35
C VAL A 305 0.39 -24.28 -9.80
N LEU A 306 0.35 -23.26 -10.66
CA LEU A 306 0.04 -21.89 -10.25
C LEU A 306 -1.41 -21.72 -9.79
N LEU A 307 -2.38 -22.39 -10.43
CA LEU A 307 -3.77 -22.39 -9.98
C LEU A 307 -3.93 -23.02 -8.59
N VAL A 308 -3.23 -24.14 -8.33
CA VAL A 308 -3.21 -24.78 -7.01
C VAL A 308 -2.55 -23.86 -5.97
N ALA A 309 -1.43 -23.23 -6.31
CA ALA A 309 -0.78 -22.25 -5.42
C ALA A 309 -1.70 -21.07 -5.09
N GLY A 310 -2.44 -20.55 -6.06
CA GLY A 310 -3.46 -19.52 -5.85
C GLY A 310 -4.60 -19.98 -4.94
N ALA A 311 -5.11 -21.20 -5.12
CA ALA A 311 -6.13 -21.76 -4.25
C ALA A 311 -5.64 -21.93 -2.80
N VAL A 312 -4.39 -22.38 -2.62
CA VAL A 312 -3.73 -22.47 -1.31
C VAL A 312 -3.60 -21.08 -0.68
N ALA A 313 -3.15 -20.08 -1.44
CA ALA A 313 -3.03 -18.70 -0.96
C ALA A 313 -4.37 -18.12 -0.50
N ALA A 314 -5.43 -18.32 -1.30
CA ALA A 314 -6.79 -17.90 -0.99
C ALA A 314 -7.33 -18.58 0.29
N ALA A 315 -7.07 -19.88 0.44
CA ALA A 315 -7.44 -20.65 1.63
C ALA A 315 -6.70 -20.17 2.88
N ILE A 316 -5.39 -19.89 2.78
CA ILE A 316 -4.59 -19.38 3.90
C ILE A 316 -5.08 -18.01 4.34
N SER A 317 -5.34 -17.09 3.42
CA SER A 317 -5.89 -15.76 3.76
C SER A 317 -7.29 -15.88 4.39
N THR A 318 -8.14 -16.77 3.88
CA THR A 318 -9.44 -17.06 4.49
C THR A 318 -9.28 -17.60 5.92
N ALA A 319 -8.39 -18.56 6.12
CA ALA A 319 -8.11 -19.12 7.45
C ALA A 319 -7.57 -18.05 8.40
N ALA A 320 -6.65 -17.19 7.94
CA ALA A 320 -6.11 -16.09 8.73
C ALA A 320 -7.22 -15.14 9.20
N LYS A 321 -8.15 -14.75 8.33
CA LYS A 321 -9.30 -13.91 8.70
C LYS A 321 -10.14 -14.53 9.81
N TRP A 322 -10.48 -15.81 9.70
CA TRP A 322 -11.32 -16.49 10.67
C TRP A 322 -10.61 -16.79 12.00
N ILE A 323 -9.32 -17.12 11.96
CA ILE A 323 -8.50 -17.38 13.16
C ILE A 323 -8.21 -16.07 13.91
N LEU A 324 -7.80 -15.04 13.18
CA LEU A 324 -7.34 -13.79 13.79
C LEU A 324 -8.49 -12.89 14.21
N ILE A 325 -9.54 -12.76 13.38
CA ILE A 325 -10.62 -11.79 13.62
C ILE A 325 -11.90 -12.50 14.07
N GLY A 326 -12.30 -13.54 13.33
CA GLY A 326 -13.60 -14.17 13.44
C GLY A 326 -14.64 -13.47 12.55
N ARG A 327 -15.89 -13.39 13.03
CA ARG A 327 -16.97 -12.68 12.36
C ARG A 327 -16.97 -11.21 12.78
N ILE A 328 -16.91 -10.29 11.81
CA ILE A 328 -16.97 -8.84 12.05
C ILE A 328 -18.43 -8.41 12.26
N ARG A 329 -18.63 -7.47 13.18
CA ARG A 329 -19.92 -6.84 13.52
C ARG A 329 -19.78 -5.32 13.42
N ALA A 330 -20.89 -4.63 13.18
CA ALA A 330 -20.94 -3.16 13.17
C ALA A 330 -20.80 -2.64 14.61
N GLU A 331 -19.58 -2.23 14.97
CA GLU A 331 -19.18 -1.77 16.29
C GLU A 331 -18.12 -0.67 16.16
N GLU A 332 -17.96 0.16 17.20
CA GLU A 332 -16.90 1.16 17.25
C GLU A 332 -15.67 0.62 18.01
N HIS A 333 -14.50 0.71 17.39
CA HIS A 333 -13.24 0.33 18.02
C HIS A 333 -12.24 1.49 18.01
N PRO A 334 -11.60 1.82 19.15
CA PRO A 334 -10.49 2.77 19.13
C PRO A 334 -9.30 2.18 18.37
N LEU A 335 -8.47 3.04 17.76
CA LEU A 335 -7.26 2.65 17.02
C LEU A 335 -6.33 1.75 17.85
N TRP A 336 -6.23 2.01 19.15
CA TRP A 336 -5.42 1.23 20.08
C TRP A 336 -6.19 0.06 20.69
N SER A 337 -6.83 -0.75 19.83
CA SER A 337 -7.56 -1.96 20.22
C SER A 337 -7.00 -3.21 19.54
N SER A 338 -7.12 -4.34 20.24
CA SER A 338 -6.73 -5.65 19.70
C SER A 338 -7.48 -5.99 18.41
N PHE A 339 -8.75 -5.58 18.29
CA PHE A 339 -9.54 -5.79 17.08
C PHE A 339 -8.83 -5.18 15.86
N VAL A 340 -8.47 -3.89 15.92
CA VAL A 340 -7.78 -3.20 14.82
C VAL A 340 -6.46 -3.90 14.50
N TRP A 341 -5.63 -4.23 15.49
CA TRP A 341 -4.32 -4.84 15.23
C TRP A 341 -4.41 -6.23 14.60
N ARG A 342 -5.39 -7.05 15.02
CA ARG A 342 -5.66 -8.35 14.39
C ARG A 342 -6.18 -8.19 12.97
N SER A 343 -7.06 -7.21 12.76
CA SER A 343 -7.62 -6.90 11.44
C SER A 343 -6.53 -6.51 10.46
N GLU A 344 -5.63 -5.65 10.90
CA GLU A 344 -4.46 -5.23 10.13
C GLU A 344 -3.52 -6.39 9.78
N VAL A 345 -3.25 -7.33 10.70
CA VAL A 345 -2.43 -8.50 10.38
C VAL A 345 -3.14 -9.41 9.36
N SER A 346 -4.46 -9.58 9.50
CA SER A 346 -5.27 -10.30 8.52
C SER A 346 -5.25 -9.62 7.14
N ASP A 347 -5.24 -8.29 7.10
CA ASP A 347 -5.17 -7.53 5.85
C ASP A 347 -3.84 -7.77 5.12
N VAL A 348 -2.72 -7.86 5.86
CA VAL A 348 -1.43 -8.24 5.26
C VAL A 348 -1.45 -9.66 4.66
N PHE A 349 -2.25 -10.60 5.18
CA PHE A 349 -2.47 -11.90 4.51
C PHE A 349 -3.21 -11.72 3.18
N THR A 350 -4.21 -10.85 3.13
CA THR A 350 -4.90 -10.52 1.87
C THR A 350 -3.91 -9.90 0.88
N GLU A 351 -3.18 -8.85 1.28
CA GLU A 351 -2.31 -8.07 0.40
C GLU A 351 -1.04 -8.80 -0.03
N MET A 352 -0.41 -9.57 0.87
CA MET A 352 0.86 -10.24 0.55
C MET A 352 0.68 -11.67 0.07
N VAL A 353 -0.41 -12.36 0.41
CA VAL A 353 -0.63 -13.78 0.07
C VAL A 353 -1.74 -13.93 -0.98
N ALA A 354 -2.98 -13.59 -0.67
CA ALA A 354 -4.08 -13.85 -1.60
C ALA A 354 -4.03 -12.95 -2.85
N ALA A 355 -3.74 -11.66 -2.71
CA ALA A 355 -3.74 -10.71 -3.81
C ALA A 355 -2.76 -11.07 -4.96
N PRO A 356 -1.46 -11.35 -4.70
CA PRO A 356 -0.52 -11.68 -5.77
C PRO A 356 -0.69 -13.09 -6.35
N TRP A 357 -1.09 -14.07 -5.54
CA TRP A 357 -1.20 -15.47 -5.98
C TRP A 357 -2.57 -15.83 -6.56
N PHE A 358 -3.63 -15.10 -6.20
CA PHE A 358 -5.01 -15.45 -6.52
C PHE A 358 -5.83 -14.24 -6.97
N ALA A 359 -6.05 -13.25 -6.11
CA ALA A 359 -7.13 -12.28 -6.27
C ALA A 359 -6.93 -11.38 -7.51
N SER A 360 -5.69 -10.98 -7.81
CA SER A 360 -5.39 -10.16 -8.99
C SER A 360 -5.68 -10.88 -10.31
N SER A 361 -5.36 -12.18 -10.38
CA SER A 361 -5.63 -13.02 -11.55
C SER A 361 -7.08 -13.48 -11.63
N ALA A 362 -7.77 -13.57 -10.49
CA ALA A 362 -9.17 -13.95 -10.39
C ALA A 362 -10.15 -12.77 -10.57
N ALA A 363 -9.65 -11.54 -10.72
CA ALA A 363 -10.48 -10.34 -10.85
C ALA A 363 -11.43 -10.42 -12.06
N GLY A 364 -12.69 -10.06 -11.86
CA GLY A 364 -13.75 -10.20 -12.86
C GLY A 364 -14.26 -11.63 -13.08
N THR A 365 -13.76 -12.62 -12.34
CA THR A 365 -14.17 -14.03 -12.47
C THR A 365 -15.03 -14.50 -11.29
N PRO A 366 -15.81 -15.59 -11.44
CA PRO A 366 -16.54 -16.21 -10.33
C PRO A 366 -15.65 -16.66 -9.17
N ALA A 367 -14.36 -16.97 -9.42
CA ALA A 367 -13.45 -17.42 -8.38
C ALA A 367 -13.23 -16.34 -7.31
N LEU A 368 -13.06 -15.08 -7.71
CA LEU A 368 -12.93 -13.96 -6.77
C LEU A 368 -14.19 -13.83 -5.90
N VAL A 369 -15.38 -13.96 -6.50
CA VAL A 369 -16.65 -13.91 -5.77
C VAL A 369 -16.75 -15.03 -4.73
N TRP A 370 -16.33 -16.26 -5.06
CA TRP A 370 -16.36 -17.38 -4.12
C TRP A 370 -15.42 -17.17 -2.93
N TRP A 371 -14.23 -16.62 -3.18
CA TRP A 371 -13.29 -16.29 -2.11
C TRP A 371 -13.76 -15.11 -1.25
N LEU A 372 -14.32 -14.05 -1.84
CA LEU A 372 -14.91 -12.96 -1.06
C LEU A 372 -16.09 -13.46 -0.18
N ARG A 373 -16.87 -14.42 -0.68
CA ARG A 373 -17.90 -15.10 0.12
C ARG A 373 -17.28 -15.94 1.24
N SER A 374 -16.14 -16.60 1.04
CA SER A 374 -15.44 -17.33 2.11
C SER A 374 -14.88 -16.41 3.19
N LEU A 375 -14.62 -15.14 2.87
CA LEU A 375 -14.30 -14.10 3.85
C LEU A 375 -15.53 -13.55 4.59
N GLY A 376 -16.75 -13.81 4.13
CA GLY A 376 -18.00 -13.44 4.81
C GLY A 376 -18.94 -12.55 4.00
N ALA A 377 -18.52 -12.07 2.81
CA ALA A 377 -19.35 -11.20 1.98
C ALA A 377 -20.58 -11.92 1.43
N ARG A 378 -21.70 -11.19 1.35
CA ARG A 378 -22.95 -11.68 0.76
C ARG A 378 -23.06 -11.14 -0.65
N ILE A 379 -22.70 -11.95 -1.63
CA ILE A 379 -22.65 -11.52 -3.04
C ILE A 379 -23.73 -12.27 -3.82
N GLY A 380 -24.61 -11.54 -4.53
CA GLY A 380 -25.67 -12.09 -5.36
C GLY A 380 -25.18 -12.81 -6.63
N SER A 381 -26.13 -13.19 -7.47
CA SER A 381 -25.93 -13.77 -8.81
C SER A 381 -25.61 -12.70 -9.85
N GLY A 382 -24.78 -13.04 -10.84
CA GLY A 382 -24.44 -12.12 -11.95
C GLY A 382 -23.60 -10.90 -11.56
N VAL A 383 -23.05 -10.85 -10.35
CA VAL A 383 -22.20 -9.73 -9.90
C VAL A 383 -20.88 -9.71 -10.67
N TRP A 384 -20.55 -8.57 -11.26
CA TRP A 384 -19.22 -8.31 -11.79
C TRP A 384 -18.36 -7.65 -10.71
N CYS A 385 -17.33 -8.35 -10.23
CA CYS A 385 -16.43 -7.84 -9.20
C CYS A 385 -14.98 -7.85 -9.70
N ASP A 386 -14.41 -6.67 -9.94
CA ASP A 386 -13.02 -6.47 -10.37
C ASP A 386 -12.16 -5.86 -9.24
N SER A 387 -12.54 -6.10 -7.98
CA SER A 387 -11.80 -5.62 -6.80
C SER A 387 -11.87 -6.61 -5.66
N HIS A 388 -10.75 -6.79 -4.97
CA HIS A 388 -10.67 -7.64 -3.77
C HIS A 388 -10.72 -6.84 -2.47
N TRP A 389 -10.74 -5.51 -2.55
CA TRP A 389 -10.72 -4.61 -1.39
C TRP A 389 -12.10 -4.50 -0.71
N LEU A 390 -12.44 -5.55 0.05
CA LEU A 390 -13.57 -5.63 0.97
C LEU A 390 -13.03 -5.89 2.39
N PRO A 391 -12.45 -4.89 3.08
CA PRO A 391 -11.76 -5.11 4.36
C PRO A 391 -12.67 -5.77 5.42
N GLU A 392 -13.90 -5.29 5.55
CA GLU A 392 -14.93 -5.87 6.43
C GLU A 392 -15.93 -6.72 5.64
N ALA A 393 -15.46 -7.75 4.94
CA ALA A 393 -16.27 -8.58 4.08
C ALA A 393 -17.62 -9.04 4.72
N ASP A 394 -17.65 -9.39 6.01
CA ASP A 394 -18.88 -9.81 6.72
C ASP A 394 -20.03 -8.77 6.70
N LEU A 395 -19.70 -7.48 6.55
CA LEU A 395 -20.64 -6.37 6.53
C LEU A 395 -21.06 -5.99 5.11
N VAL A 396 -20.42 -6.55 4.09
CA VAL A 396 -20.68 -6.23 2.68
C VAL A 396 -21.80 -7.12 2.12
N THR A 397 -22.82 -6.48 1.54
CA THR A 397 -23.85 -7.15 0.74
C THR A 397 -23.91 -6.53 -0.66
N LEU A 398 -23.64 -7.34 -1.68
CA LEU A 398 -23.76 -6.97 -3.09
C LEU A 398 -24.99 -7.66 -3.68
N GLY A 399 -25.94 -6.88 -4.20
CA GLY A 399 -27.16 -7.40 -4.83
C GLY A 399 -26.89 -8.05 -6.20
N ASP A 400 -27.90 -8.75 -6.72
CA ASP A 400 -27.83 -9.39 -8.05
C ASP A 400 -27.49 -8.37 -9.15
N ALA A 401 -26.66 -8.81 -10.11
CA ALA A 401 -26.21 -8.01 -11.26
C ALA A 401 -25.54 -6.66 -10.91
N SER A 402 -25.03 -6.48 -9.68
CA SER A 402 -24.23 -5.31 -9.32
C SER A 402 -22.82 -5.35 -9.92
N THR A 403 -22.23 -4.17 -10.12
CA THR A 403 -20.88 -4.01 -10.69
C THR A 403 -19.98 -3.27 -9.72
N ILE A 404 -18.90 -3.92 -9.29
CA ILE A 404 -17.78 -3.32 -8.55
C ILE A 404 -16.60 -3.18 -9.51
N ASN A 405 -16.25 -1.94 -9.83
CA ASN A 405 -15.18 -1.61 -10.76
C ASN A 405 -13.79 -1.84 -10.16
N ARG A 406 -12.81 -1.92 -11.06
CA ARG A 406 -11.40 -2.06 -10.69
C ARG A 406 -10.95 -0.97 -9.74
N GLY A 407 -10.29 -1.38 -8.66
CA GLY A 407 -9.75 -0.49 -7.65
C GLY A 407 -10.79 0.16 -6.74
N CYS A 408 -12.07 -0.24 -6.82
CA CYS A 408 -13.08 0.18 -5.87
C CYS A 408 -12.80 -0.45 -4.50
N VAL A 409 -12.70 0.38 -3.45
CA VAL A 409 -12.62 -0.08 -2.07
C VAL A 409 -14.03 -0.05 -1.49
N VAL A 410 -14.60 -1.22 -1.20
CA VAL A 410 -15.91 -1.35 -0.56
C VAL A 410 -15.69 -1.46 0.94
N GLN A 411 -15.31 -0.33 1.52
CA GLN A 411 -15.00 -0.18 2.94
C GLN A 411 -16.26 0.15 3.72
N THR A 412 -16.50 -0.56 4.83
CA THR A 412 -17.67 -0.29 5.67
C THR A 412 -17.32 0.53 6.90
N HIS A 413 -16.03 0.77 7.15
CA HIS A 413 -15.58 1.61 8.25
C HIS A 413 -15.14 3.02 7.83
N LEU A 414 -15.22 3.95 8.78
CA LEU A 414 -14.59 5.25 8.71
C LEU A 414 -13.73 5.47 9.95
N PHE A 415 -12.53 6.01 9.77
CA PHE A 415 -11.76 6.55 10.87
C PHE A 415 -12.17 8.00 11.12
N HIS A 416 -12.65 8.31 12.32
CA HIS A 416 -12.82 9.68 12.79
C HIS A 416 -12.19 9.82 14.17
N ASP A 417 -11.34 10.82 14.38
CA ASP A 417 -10.64 11.02 15.66
C ASP A 417 -9.93 9.76 16.19
N ARG A 418 -9.43 8.90 15.27
CA ARG A 418 -8.77 7.62 15.58
C ARG A 418 -9.70 6.59 16.25
N ILE A 419 -11.00 6.67 15.95
CA ILE A 419 -11.99 5.62 16.20
C ILE A 419 -12.42 5.07 14.85
N MET A 420 -12.37 3.74 14.72
CA MET A 420 -12.93 2.98 13.61
C MET A 420 -14.41 2.76 13.89
N SER A 421 -15.29 3.34 13.09
CA SER A 421 -16.75 3.17 13.18
C SER A 421 -17.23 2.40 11.94
N MET A 422 -17.89 1.25 12.15
CA MET A 422 -18.31 0.25 11.14
C MET A 422 -19.82 0.12 10.97
#